data_AF-U6DL65-F1
#
_entry.id   AF-U6DL65-F1
#
_cell.length_a   1.000
_cell.length_b   1.000
_cell.length_c   1.000
_cell.angle_alpha   90.00
_cell.angle_beta   90.00
_cell.angle_gamma   90.00
#
_symmetry.space_group_name_H-M   'P 1'
#
loop_
_entity.id
_entity.type
_entity.pdbx_description
1 polymer ?
#
loop_
_entity_poly.entity_id
_entity_poly.type
_entity_poly.pdbx_seq_one_letter_code
_entity_poly.pdbx_strand_id
1 'polypeptide(L)'
;EEEEEEDSFLQPVDDYFVEPPRAEEEEEEERILPSSSYSPAGVSKATTTARPTDGVDVYFGMPGEISEHEGFLRAKMDLEERRMRQINEVMREWAMADNQSKNLPKADRQALNEHFQSILQTLEEQVSGERQRLVETHATRVIALINDQRRAALEGFLAALQGDPPQAERVLLALRRYLRAEQKEQRHTLRHYQHVAAVDPEKAQQMRFQVQTHLQVIEERMNQSLGLLDQNPHLAQELRPQIQEPFHSEHLDPNELEAPAPAGSSEDKGGLQPLDSKD
;
A
#
# COMPACT_ATOMS: atom_id res chain seq x y z
N GLU A 1 -7.94 39.09 -13.57
CA GLU A 1 -7.49 37.83 -14.20
C GLU A 1 -7.15 36.92 -13.05
N GLU A 2 -8.14 36.17 -12.59
CA GLU A 2 -8.02 35.19 -11.51
C GLU A 2 -7.95 33.84 -12.21
N GLU A 3 -6.77 33.22 -12.18
CA GLU A 3 -6.61 31.84 -12.61
C GLU A 3 -7.23 30.95 -11.53
N GLU A 4 -8.38 30.37 -11.86
CA GLU A 4 -8.92 29.21 -11.16
C GLU A 4 -7.89 28.07 -11.29
N GLU A 5 -7.10 27.83 -10.24
CA GLU A 5 -6.44 26.54 -10.06
C GLU A 5 -7.55 25.50 -9.85
N GLU A 6 -7.96 24.86 -10.93
CA GLU A 6 -8.75 23.64 -10.92
C GLU A 6 -7.99 22.60 -10.07
N ASP A 7 -8.44 22.47 -8.82
CA ASP A 7 -7.98 21.51 -7.82
C ASP A 7 -8.23 20.09 -8.34
N SER A 8 -7.27 19.56 -9.12
CA SER A 8 -7.22 18.18 -9.62
C SER A 8 -6.94 17.19 -8.50
N PHE A 9 -7.63 17.32 -7.36
CA PHE A 9 -7.51 16.46 -6.18
C PHE A 9 -8.60 15.39 -6.12
N LEU A 10 -8.89 14.78 -7.27
CA LEU A 10 -9.53 13.48 -7.33
C LEU A 10 -8.46 12.43 -7.66
N GLN A 11 -7.53 12.19 -6.73
CA GLN A 11 -6.70 11.00 -6.81
C GLN A 11 -7.53 9.78 -6.41
N PRO A 12 -7.75 8.81 -7.33
CA PRO A 12 -8.49 7.60 -7.05
C PRO A 12 -7.76 6.73 -6.02
N VAL A 13 -8.51 6.17 -5.08
CA VAL A 13 -8.23 4.98 -4.25
C VAL A 13 -6.75 4.61 -4.09
N ASP A 14 -6.19 4.85 -2.90
CA ASP A 14 -4.89 4.31 -2.49
C ASP A 14 -4.94 2.76 -2.47
N ASP A 15 -4.68 2.15 -3.63
CA ASP A 15 -4.71 0.71 -3.90
C ASP A 15 -3.31 0.06 -3.70
N TYR A 16 -2.59 0.51 -2.66
CA TYR A 16 -1.16 0.18 -2.44
C TYR A 16 -0.96 -1.25 -1.96
N PHE A 17 -2.06 -1.94 -1.66
CA PHE A 17 -2.04 -3.22 -0.98
C PHE A 17 -2.77 -4.35 -1.70
N VAL A 18 -2.94 -4.22 -3.01
CA VAL A 18 -3.35 -5.34 -3.88
C VAL A 18 -2.14 -6.24 -4.11
N GLU A 19 -2.26 -7.49 -3.65
CA GLU A 19 -1.44 -8.61 -4.13
C GLU A 19 -1.96 -9.09 -5.50
N PRO A 20 -1.08 -9.54 -6.40
CA PRO A 20 -1.50 -10.21 -7.63
C PRO A 20 -2.30 -11.48 -7.30
N PRO A 21 -3.20 -11.90 -8.20
CA PRO A 21 -4.06 -13.06 -7.97
C PRO A 21 -3.19 -14.27 -7.63
N ARG A 22 -3.54 -15.00 -6.56
CA ARG A 22 -3.06 -16.37 -6.38
C ARG A 22 -3.36 -17.09 -7.68
N ALA A 23 -2.34 -17.69 -8.29
CA ALA A 23 -2.49 -18.49 -9.48
C ALA A 23 -3.52 -19.58 -9.20
N GLU A 24 -4.75 -19.37 -9.66
CA GLU A 24 -5.65 -20.47 -9.96
C GLU A 24 -4.99 -21.24 -11.11
N GLU A 25 -4.80 -22.53 -10.87
CA GLU A 25 -4.18 -23.47 -11.79
C GLU A 25 -5.01 -23.52 -13.08
N GLU A 26 -4.57 -22.81 -14.13
CA GLU A 26 -5.08 -23.03 -15.47
C GLU A 26 -4.27 -24.15 -16.14
N GLU A 27 -4.87 -25.33 -16.15
CA GLU A 27 -4.62 -26.40 -17.12
C GLU A 27 -5.02 -25.92 -18.52
N GLU A 28 -4.13 -26.05 -19.51
CA GLU A 28 -4.35 -26.41 -20.93
C GLU A 28 -3.12 -25.95 -21.75
N GLU A 29 -2.31 -26.85 -22.30
CA GLU A 29 -2.48 -27.66 -23.51
C GLU A 29 -1.59 -27.14 -24.66
N GLU A 30 -0.62 -28.00 -25.00
CA GLU A 30 0.19 -28.10 -26.21
C GLU A 30 -0.11 -27.16 -27.40
N ARG A 31 0.90 -26.38 -27.82
CA ARG A 31 1.17 -26.14 -29.26
C ARG A 31 2.63 -25.78 -29.55
N ILE A 32 3.12 -26.29 -30.68
CA ILE A 32 4.52 -26.54 -31.01
C ILE A 32 5.02 -25.58 -32.15
N LEU A 33 6.33 -25.26 -32.12
CA LEU A 33 7.28 -24.88 -33.21
C LEU A 33 7.44 -23.39 -33.66
N PRO A 34 8.57 -23.01 -34.31
CA PRO A 34 9.98 -23.27 -33.98
C PRO A 34 10.96 -22.06 -34.18
N SER A 35 12.10 -22.14 -33.48
CA SER A 35 13.50 -21.78 -33.82
C SER A 35 13.84 -20.77 -34.94
N SER A 36 14.72 -19.80 -34.62
CA SER A 36 15.72 -19.25 -35.57
C SER A 36 17.00 -18.78 -34.86
N SER A 37 18.12 -18.87 -35.59
CA SER A 37 19.51 -19.13 -35.20
C SER A 37 20.49 -17.93 -35.24
N TYR A 38 21.50 -17.95 -34.35
CA TYR A 38 22.92 -17.50 -34.44
C TYR A 38 23.26 -16.04 -34.84
N SER A 39 24.15 -15.30 -34.14
CA SER A 39 25.62 -15.46 -34.14
C SER A 39 26.33 -14.58 -33.07
N PRO A 40 27.61 -14.86 -32.71
CA PRO A 40 28.34 -14.20 -31.62
C PRO A 40 29.32 -13.10 -32.10
N ALA A 41 29.65 -12.13 -31.23
CA ALA A 41 30.82 -11.27 -31.41
C ALA A 41 31.34 -10.64 -30.09
N GLY A 42 32.61 -10.88 -29.80
CA GLY A 42 33.61 -9.81 -29.62
C GLY A 42 33.66 -9.05 -28.29
N VAL A 43 34.67 -9.39 -27.48
CA VAL A 43 35.19 -8.73 -26.27
C VAL A 43 35.49 -7.23 -26.46
N SER A 44 35.18 -6.39 -25.46
CA SER A 44 35.91 -5.14 -25.15
C SER A 44 35.70 -4.69 -23.70
N LYS A 45 36.73 -4.02 -23.18
CA LYS A 45 37.08 -3.81 -21.76
C LYS A 45 36.72 -2.38 -21.31
N ALA A 46 36.30 -2.26 -20.05
CA ALA A 46 36.43 -1.11 -19.13
C ALA A 46 35.44 0.10 -19.18
N THR A 47 34.94 0.39 -17.97
CA THR A 47 34.58 1.70 -17.38
C THR A 47 33.26 2.36 -17.78
N THR A 48 32.28 2.27 -16.88
CA THR A 48 31.57 3.41 -16.27
C THR A 48 30.78 2.87 -15.08
N THR A 49 30.83 3.55 -13.93
CA THR A 49 29.91 3.31 -12.81
C THR A 49 28.49 3.32 -13.38
N ALA A 50 27.85 2.15 -13.40
CA ALA A 50 26.52 2.02 -13.96
C ALA A 50 25.59 2.95 -13.18
N ARG A 51 25.00 3.91 -13.89
CA ARG A 51 23.79 4.59 -13.41
C ARG A 51 22.82 3.46 -13.02
N PRO A 52 22.19 3.48 -11.83
CA PRO A 52 21.25 2.43 -11.47
C PRO A 52 20.15 2.42 -12.53
N THR A 53 20.18 1.41 -13.41
CA THR A 53 19.18 1.18 -14.46
C THR A 53 17.96 0.43 -13.94
N ASP A 54 18.04 -0.01 -12.70
CA ASP A 54 17.01 -0.72 -11.98
C ASP A 54 16.11 0.27 -11.21
N GLY A 55 14.80 0.26 -11.46
CA GLY A 55 13.87 1.12 -10.74
C GLY A 55 13.87 0.90 -9.24
N VAL A 56 14.23 -0.29 -8.75
CA VAL A 56 14.42 -0.57 -7.32
C VAL A 56 15.62 0.22 -6.77
N ASP A 57 16.77 0.18 -7.44
CA ASP A 57 17.95 0.96 -7.05
C ASP A 57 17.73 2.46 -7.17
N VAL A 58 17.01 2.91 -8.20
CA VAL A 58 16.61 4.32 -8.37
C VAL A 58 15.72 4.78 -7.21
N TYR A 59 14.78 3.94 -6.78
CA TYR A 59 13.89 4.25 -5.67
C TYR A 59 14.62 4.40 -4.33
N PHE A 60 15.67 3.60 -4.08
CA PHE A 60 16.52 3.74 -2.90
C PHE A 60 17.50 4.93 -2.98
N GLY A 61 17.69 5.51 -4.16
CA GLY A 61 18.56 6.67 -4.40
C GLY A 61 18.01 7.98 -3.83
N MET A 62 18.65 9.09 -4.20
CA MET A 62 18.19 10.43 -3.82
C MET A 62 16.78 10.67 -4.37
N PRO A 63 15.80 11.06 -3.53
CA PRO A 63 14.44 11.34 -4.00
C PRO A 63 14.50 12.44 -5.08
N GLY A 64 13.98 12.11 -6.27
CA GLY A 64 13.94 13.00 -7.43
C GLY A 64 12.66 13.83 -7.49
N GLU A 65 12.27 14.24 -8.71
CA GLU A 65 11.05 15.01 -9.01
C GLU A 65 9.74 14.18 -8.94
N ILE A 66 9.87 12.85 -8.86
CA ILE A 66 8.76 11.90 -8.90
C ILE A 66 8.14 11.78 -7.51
N SER A 67 6.80 11.71 -7.44
CA SER A 67 6.12 11.50 -6.16
C SER A 67 6.54 10.17 -5.52
N GLU A 68 6.56 10.11 -4.19
CA GLU A 68 6.92 8.89 -3.45
C GLU A 68 6.07 7.68 -3.86
N HIS A 69 4.77 7.88 -4.14
CA HIS A 69 3.90 6.82 -4.60
C HIS A 69 4.27 6.28 -5.99
N GLU A 70 4.47 7.17 -6.95
CA GLU A 70 4.82 6.80 -8.32
C GLU A 70 6.19 6.10 -8.36
N GLY A 71 7.14 6.59 -7.56
CA GLY A 71 8.43 5.92 -7.38
C GLY A 71 8.29 4.50 -6.82
N PHE A 72 7.44 4.30 -5.82
CA PHE A 72 7.18 2.98 -5.24
C PHE A 72 6.52 2.02 -6.23
N LEU A 73 5.48 2.45 -6.96
CA LEU A 73 4.80 1.61 -7.95
C LEU A 73 5.75 1.19 -9.06
N ARG A 74 6.58 2.11 -9.55
CA ARG A 74 7.60 1.80 -10.55
C ARG A 74 8.61 0.77 -10.04
N ALA A 75 9.12 0.95 -8.83
CA ALA A 75 10.05 -0.01 -8.23
C ALA A 75 9.40 -1.38 -7.99
N LYS A 76 8.13 -1.42 -7.56
CA LYS A 76 7.37 -2.67 -7.39
C LYS A 76 7.22 -3.41 -8.72
N MET A 77 6.83 -2.71 -9.78
CA MET A 77 6.68 -3.28 -11.12
C MET A 77 8.01 -3.81 -11.66
N ASP A 78 9.10 -3.04 -11.54
CA ASP A 78 10.43 -3.46 -12.00
C ASP A 78 10.93 -4.69 -11.22
N LEU A 79 10.63 -4.80 -9.92
CA LEU A 79 10.90 -5.97 -9.09
C LEU A 79 10.10 -7.20 -9.55
N GLU A 80 8.80 -7.04 -9.82
CA GLU A 80 7.94 -8.12 -10.31
C GLU A 80 8.36 -8.60 -11.71
N GLU A 81 8.71 -7.69 -12.61
CA GLU A 81 9.20 -8.03 -13.94
C GLU A 81 10.53 -8.80 -13.88
N ARG A 82 11.45 -8.36 -13.00
CA ARG A 82 12.70 -9.08 -12.74
C ARG A 82 12.42 -10.49 -12.21
N ARG A 83 11.57 -10.62 -11.20
CA ARG A 83 11.17 -11.92 -10.63
C ARG A 83 10.69 -12.84 -11.75
N MET A 84 9.75 -12.35 -12.58
CA MET A 84 9.17 -13.15 -13.65
C MET A 84 10.22 -13.59 -14.68
N ARG A 85 11.13 -12.69 -15.07
CA ARG A 85 12.25 -13.02 -15.98
C ARG A 85 13.18 -14.08 -15.39
N GLN A 86 13.53 -13.99 -14.11
CA GLN A 86 14.40 -14.96 -13.45
C GLN A 86 13.72 -16.33 -13.30
N ILE A 87 12.45 -16.37 -12.88
CA ILE A 87 11.68 -17.62 -12.78
C ILE A 87 11.57 -18.29 -14.14
N ASN A 88 11.22 -17.54 -15.19
CA ASN A 88 11.08 -18.09 -16.53
C ASN A 88 12.40 -18.69 -17.05
N GLU A 89 13.54 -18.06 -16.74
CA GLU A 89 14.85 -18.60 -17.12
C GLU A 89 15.17 -19.89 -16.36
N VAL A 90 14.93 -19.94 -15.05
CA VAL A 90 15.12 -21.17 -14.25
C VAL A 90 14.21 -22.29 -14.75
N MET A 91 12.94 -21.99 -15.07
CA MET A 91 12.00 -22.97 -15.61
C MET A 91 12.43 -23.48 -16.99
N ARG A 92 12.98 -22.61 -17.84
CA ARG A 92 13.54 -22.99 -19.14
C ARG A 92 14.75 -23.89 -18.98
N GLU A 93 15.68 -23.56 -18.08
CA GLU A 93 16.84 -24.39 -17.77
C GLU A 93 16.44 -25.75 -17.19
N TRP A 94 15.45 -25.76 -16.30
CA TRP A 94 14.92 -26.99 -15.74
C TRP A 94 14.32 -27.89 -16.82
N ALA A 95 13.48 -27.34 -17.71
CA ALA A 95 12.90 -28.10 -18.81
C ALA A 95 13.96 -28.68 -19.77
N MET A 96 15.02 -27.93 -20.07
CA MET A 96 16.13 -28.43 -20.88
C MET A 96 16.91 -29.55 -20.17
N ALA A 97 17.20 -29.36 -18.89
CA ALA A 97 17.94 -30.32 -18.08
C ALA A 97 17.13 -31.62 -17.89
N ASP A 98 15.82 -31.50 -17.64
CA ASP A 98 14.91 -32.65 -17.53
C ASP A 98 14.87 -33.44 -18.85
N ASN A 99 14.75 -32.75 -19.99
CA ASN A 99 14.76 -33.41 -21.31
C ASN A 99 16.08 -34.15 -21.59
N GLN A 100 17.22 -33.62 -21.14
CA GLN A 100 18.53 -34.28 -21.27
C GLN A 100 18.70 -35.44 -20.27
N SER A 101 18.01 -35.38 -19.13
CA SER A 101 18.12 -36.36 -18.03
C SER A 101 17.31 -37.65 -18.25
N LYS A 102 16.52 -37.75 -19.32
CA LYS A 102 15.60 -38.88 -19.57
C LYS A 102 16.26 -40.27 -19.54
N ASN A 103 17.55 -40.34 -19.87
CA ASN A 103 18.33 -41.59 -19.89
C ASN A 103 19.25 -41.76 -18.66
N LEU A 104 19.18 -40.85 -17.68
CA LEU A 104 19.99 -40.93 -16.47
C LEU A 104 19.38 -41.90 -15.44
N PRO A 105 20.21 -42.45 -14.55
CA PRO A 105 19.73 -43.18 -13.37
C PRO A 105 18.71 -42.38 -12.56
N LYS A 106 17.77 -43.09 -11.91
CA LYS A 106 16.72 -42.47 -11.10
C LYS A 106 17.28 -41.53 -10.01
N ALA A 107 18.40 -41.91 -9.38
CA ALA A 107 19.06 -41.11 -8.36
C ALA A 107 19.55 -39.76 -8.90
N ASP A 108 20.17 -39.78 -10.08
CA ASP A 108 20.71 -38.56 -10.71
C ASP A 108 19.59 -37.61 -11.16
N ARG A 109 18.48 -38.16 -11.69
CA ARG A 109 17.30 -37.36 -12.03
C ARG A 109 16.63 -36.76 -10.79
N GLN A 110 16.64 -37.48 -9.66
CA GLN A 110 16.13 -36.93 -8.41
C GLN A 110 17.01 -35.78 -7.90
N ALA A 111 18.34 -35.96 -7.90
CA ALA A 111 19.28 -34.91 -7.53
C ALA A 111 19.14 -33.65 -8.40
N LEU A 112 18.86 -33.82 -9.71
CA LEU A 112 18.57 -32.73 -10.62
C LEU A 112 17.31 -31.95 -10.24
N ASN A 113 16.22 -32.63 -9.91
CA ASN A 113 14.98 -31.97 -9.47
C ASN A 113 15.16 -31.24 -8.14
N GLU A 114 15.84 -31.86 -7.16
CA GLU A 114 16.15 -31.24 -5.88
C GLU A 114 17.02 -29.98 -6.07
N HIS A 115 17.94 -29.99 -7.04
CA HIS A 115 18.75 -28.83 -7.38
C HIS A 115 17.92 -27.65 -7.89
N PHE A 116 17.02 -27.86 -8.86
CA PHE A 116 16.16 -26.80 -9.38
C PHE A 116 15.14 -26.30 -8.34
N GLN A 117 14.60 -27.20 -7.51
CA GLN A 117 13.75 -26.82 -6.38
C GLN A 117 14.52 -25.91 -5.40
N SER A 118 15.77 -26.23 -5.08
CA SER A 118 16.61 -25.40 -4.22
C SER A 118 16.93 -24.03 -4.85
N ILE A 119 17.15 -23.98 -6.17
CA ILE A 119 17.33 -22.70 -6.91
C ILE A 119 16.07 -21.85 -6.82
N LEU A 120 14.89 -22.43 -7.10
CA LEU A 120 13.62 -21.71 -7.05
C LEU A 120 13.34 -21.20 -5.63
N GLN A 121 13.54 -22.02 -4.61
CA GLN A 121 13.38 -21.61 -3.22
C GLN A 121 14.30 -20.43 -2.87
N THR A 122 15.58 -20.50 -3.26
CA THR A 122 16.54 -19.41 -3.00
C THR A 122 16.13 -18.11 -3.71
N LEU A 123 15.63 -18.22 -4.94
CA LEU A 123 15.13 -17.08 -5.71
C LEU A 123 13.89 -16.46 -5.05
N GLU A 124 12.94 -17.28 -4.60
CA GLU A 124 11.74 -16.82 -3.90
C GLU A 124 12.08 -16.10 -2.59
N GLU A 125 13.03 -16.64 -1.81
CA GLU A 125 13.52 -16.02 -0.58
C GLU A 125 14.18 -14.65 -0.86
N GLN A 126 15.00 -14.55 -1.92
CA GLN A 126 15.62 -13.28 -2.33
C GLN A 126 14.57 -12.24 -2.74
N VAL A 127 13.62 -12.61 -3.59
CA VAL A 127 12.55 -11.73 -4.06
C VAL A 127 11.66 -11.28 -2.90
N SER A 128 11.35 -12.19 -1.97
CA SER A 128 10.61 -11.86 -0.74
C SER A 128 11.36 -10.83 0.11
N GLY A 129 12.68 -11.02 0.29
CA GLY A 129 13.52 -10.06 1.02
C GLY A 129 13.60 -8.68 0.35
N GLU A 130 13.74 -8.62 -0.97
CA GLU A 130 13.72 -7.37 -1.73
C GLU A 130 12.36 -6.66 -1.64
N ARG A 131 11.26 -7.41 -1.78
CA ARG A 131 9.89 -6.90 -1.63
C ARG A 131 9.68 -6.32 -0.23
N GLN A 132 10.11 -7.04 0.80
CA GLN A 132 9.99 -6.59 2.19
C GLN A 132 10.74 -5.26 2.41
N ARG A 133 11.99 -5.19 1.96
CA ARG A 133 12.81 -3.96 2.06
C ARG A 133 12.16 -2.78 1.32
N LEU A 134 11.58 -3.03 0.14
CA LEU A 134 10.90 -2.00 -0.65
C LEU A 134 9.68 -1.43 0.10
N VAL A 135 8.84 -2.32 0.65
CA VAL A 135 7.65 -1.95 1.43
C VAL A 135 8.00 -1.21 2.72
N GLU A 136 9.01 -1.67 3.47
CA GLU A 136 9.44 -1.03 4.72
C GLU A 136 9.99 0.38 4.50
N THR A 137 10.76 0.56 3.42
CA THR A 137 11.30 1.88 3.05
C THR A 137 10.17 2.82 2.64
N HIS A 138 9.22 2.33 1.85
CA HIS A 138 8.04 3.09 1.47
C HIS A 138 7.23 3.53 2.69
N ALA A 139 6.91 2.61 3.59
CA ALA A 139 6.17 2.89 4.81
C ALA A 139 6.86 3.99 5.64
N THR A 140 8.19 3.88 5.80
CA THR A 140 8.98 4.88 6.53
C THR A 140 8.89 6.27 5.89
N ARG A 141 9.01 6.35 4.56
CA ARG A 141 8.94 7.63 3.82
C ARG A 141 7.55 8.24 3.86
N VAL A 142 6.49 7.43 3.69
CA VAL A 142 5.10 7.90 3.77
C VAL A 142 4.79 8.44 5.18
N ILE A 143 5.21 7.73 6.23
CA ILE A 143 5.05 8.21 7.61
C ILE A 143 5.79 9.54 7.82
N ALA A 144 7.00 9.68 7.30
CA ALA A 144 7.75 10.94 7.37
C ALA A 144 7.02 12.08 6.65
N LEU A 145 6.56 11.85 5.41
CA LEU A 145 5.81 12.83 4.61
C LEU A 145 4.52 13.28 5.28
N ILE A 146 3.73 12.35 5.85
CA ILE A 146 2.51 12.68 6.60
C ILE A 146 2.85 13.54 7.82
N ASN A 147 3.89 13.16 8.56
CA ASN A 147 4.32 13.92 9.74
C ASN A 147 4.78 15.34 9.39
N ASP A 148 5.53 15.51 8.30
CA ASP A 148 6.03 16.81 7.85
C ASP A 148 4.89 17.69 7.32
N GLN A 149 3.95 17.12 6.55
CA GLN A 149 2.74 17.82 6.09
C GLN A 149 1.90 18.31 7.27
N ARG A 150 1.67 17.46 8.28
CA ARG A 150 0.95 17.82 9.50
C ARG A 150 1.66 18.95 10.26
N ARG A 151 2.97 18.84 10.48
CA ARG A 151 3.76 19.87 11.18
C ARG A 151 3.71 21.22 10.46
N ALA A 152 3.93 21.23 9.15
CA ALA A 152 3.86 22.45 8.35
C ALA A 152 2.45 23.08 8.37
N ALA A 153 1.39 22.26 8.32
CA ALA A 153 0.02 22.75 8.40
C ALA A 153 -0.30 23.32 9.80
N LEU A 154 0.19 22.70 10.87
CA LEU A 154 0.05 23.20 12.23
C LEU A 154 0.78 24.53 12.42
N GLU A 155 2.02 24.64 11.95
CA GLU A 155 2.78 25.89 11.97
C GLU A 155 2.05 27.01 11.24
N GLY A 156 1.49 26.71 10.05
CA GLY A 156 0.68 27.66 9.29
C GLY A 156 -0.58 28.10 10.02
N PHE A 157 -1.26 27.18 10.72
CA PHE A 157 -2.42 27.48 11.55
C PHE A 157 -2.07 28.37 12.74
N LEU A 158 -1.01 28.05 13.47
CA LEU A 158 -0.54 28.86 14.60
C LEU A 158 -0.13 30.27 14.15
N ALA A 159 0.55 30.39 13.01
CA ALA A 159 0.90 31.68 12.44
C ALA A 159 -0.32 32.51 12.03
N ALA A 160 -1.39 31.88 11.52
CA ALA A 160 -2.64 32.56 11.21
C ALA A 160 -3.36 33.05 12.48
N LEU A 161 -3.34 32.25 13.56
CA LEU A 161 -3.91 32.63 14.86
C LEU A 161 -3.19 33.80 15.52
N GLN A 162 -1.87 33.90 15.34
CA GLN A 162 -1.03 34.96 15.90
C GLN A 162 -1.02 36.26 15.08
N GLY A 163 -1.78 36.32 13.97
CA GLY A 163 -1.91 37.54 13.18
C GLY A 163 -2.52 38.70 13.99
N ASP A 164 -2.12 39.94 13.69
CA ASP A 164 -2.62 41.15 14.36
C ASP A 164 -3.24 42.13 13.34
N PRO A 165 -4.59 42.23 13.22
CA PRO A 165 -5.58 41.36 13.85
C PRO A 165 -5.67 39.98 13.16
N PRO A 166 -6.13 38.93 13.86
CA PRO A 166 -6.30 37.61 13.27
C PRO A 166 -7.43 37.63 12.23
N GLN A 167 -7.14 37.13 11.03
CA GLN A 167 -8.09 37.10 9.91
C GLN A 167 -8.87 35.78 9.91
N ALA A 168 -10.19 35.85 10.09
CA ALA A 168 -11.05 34.68 10.23
C ALA A 168 -10.93 33.68 9.06
N GLU A 169 -11.00 34.16 7.82
CA GLU A 169 -10.87 33.31 6.63
C GLU A 169 -9.51 32.61 6.54
N ARG A 170 -8.43 33.32 6.86
CA ARG A 170 -7.07 32.78 6.83
C ARG A 170 -6.88 31.70 7.91
N VAL A 171 -7.41 31.94 9.11
CA VAL A 171 -7.38 30.96 10.22
C VAL A 171 -8.17 29.72 9.83
N LEU A 172 -9.36 29.89 9.26
CA LEU A 172 -10.21 28.78 8.82
C LEU A 172 -9.53 27.94 7.73
N LEU A 173 -8.92 28.56 6.72
CA LEU A 173 -8.22 27.85 5.65
C LEU A 173 -7.04 27.05 6.20
N ALA A 174 -6.24 27.66 7.08
CA ALA A 174 -5.10 26.99 7.71
C ALA A 174 -5.54 25.84 8.62
N LEU A 175 -6.61 26.03 9.39
CA LEU A 175 -7.21 24.98 10.21
C LEU A 175 -7.72 23.81 9.37
N ARG A 176 -8.47 24.07 8.28
CA ARG A 176 -8.94 23.02 7.37
C ARG A 176 -7.78 22.23 6.78
N ARG A 177 -6.69 22.91 6.37
CA ARG A 177 -5.48 22.25 5.87
C ARG A 177 -4.85 21.33 6.93
N TYR A 178 -4.78 21.79 8.17
CA TYR A 178 -4.27 20.98 9.28
C TYR A 178 -5.15 19.76 9.58
N LEU A 179 -6.47 19.95 9.67
CA LEU A 179 -7.41 18.87 9.95
C LEU A 179 -7.41 17.80 8.86
N ARG A 180 -7.28 18.19 7.58
CA ARG A 180 -7.08 17.24 6.47
C ARG A 180 -5.78 16.44 6.63
N ALA A 181 -4.70 17.05 7.12
CA ALA A 181 -3.45 16.35 7.35
C ALA A 181 -3.57 15.30 8.48
N GLU A 182 -4.30 15.63 9.55
CA GLU A 182 -4.63 14.68 10.63
C GLU A 182 -5.51 13.52 10.14
N GLN A 183 -6.57 13.81 9.37
CA GLN A 183 -7.43 12.78 8.78
C GLN A 183 -6.66 11.88 7.81
N LYS A 184 -5.70 12.44 7.06
CA LYS A 184 -4.82 11.64 6.20
C LYS A 184 -3.97 10.66 7.02
N GLU A 185 -3.44 11.09 8.17
CA GLU A 185 -2.72 10.22 9.10
C GLU A 185 -3.64 9.12 9.66
N GLN A 186 -4.85 9.49 10.10
CA GLN A 186 -5.84 8.56 10.62
C GLN A 186 -6.21 7.48 9.60
N ARG A 187 -6.55 7.88 8.36
CA ARG A 187 -6.86 6.98 7.24
C ARG A 187 -5.70 6.06 6.91
N HIS A 188 -4.48 6.58 6.89
CA HIS A 188 -3.29 5.78 6.62
C HIS A 188 -3.11 4.69 7.69
N THR A 189 -3.23 5.05 8.97
CA THR A 189 -3.15 4.11 10.09
C THR A 189 -4.23 3.02 10.01
N LEU A 190 -5.49 3.40 9.71
CA LEU A 190 -6.59 2.45 9.57
C LEU A 190 -6.40 1.50 8.38
N ARG A 191 -6.07 2.01 7.20
CA ARG A 191 -5.84 1.19 6.01
C ARG A 191 -4.67 0.23 6.19
N HIS A 192 -3.60 0.69 6.84
CA HIS A 192 -2.46 -0.17 7.14
C HIS A 192 -2.89 -1.34 8.04
N TYR A 193 -3.65 -1.06 9.10
CA TYR A 193 -4.17 -2.11 9.98
C TYR A 193 -5.14 -3.06 9.25
N GLN A 194 -6.09 -2.54 8.48
CA GLN A 194 -7.03 -3.33 7.69
C GLN A 194 -6.31 -4.26 6.74
N HIS A 195 -5.27 -3.76 6.08
CA HIS A 195 -4.47 -4.59 5.23
C HIS A 195 -3.76 -5.70 6.02
N VAL A 196 -3.03 -5.36 7.09
CA VAL A 196 -2.31 -6.36 7.89
C VAL A 196 -3.30 -7.42 8.39
N ALA A 197 -4.51 -7.04 8.79
CA ALA A 197 -5.56 -7.98 9.19
C ALA A 197 -6.01 -8.92 8.06
N ALA A 198 -5.99 -8.45 6.80
CA ALA A 198 -6.36 -9.26 5.64
C ALA A 198 -5.28 -10.28 5.26
N VAL A 199 -3.98 -9.96 5.43
CA VAL A 199 -2.87 -10.86 5.04
C VAL A 199 -2.27 -11.66 6.19
N ASP A 200 -2.26 -11.09 7.40
CA ASP A 200 -1.63 -11.65 8.60
C ASP A 200 -2.45 -11.28 9.86
N PRO A 201 -3.52 -12.03 10.14
CA PRO A 201 -4.39 -11.78 11.29
C PRO A 201 -3.65 -11.82 12.64
N GLU A 202 -2.61 -12.65 12.77
CA GLU A 202 -1.83 -12.76 14.01
C GLU A 202 -1.02 -11.50 14.27
N LYS A 203 -0.35 -10.98 13.24
CA LYS A 203 0.36 -9.70 13.33
C LYS A 203 -0.60 -8.53 13.57
N ALA A 204 -1.78 -8.54 12.93
CA ALA A 204 -2.79 -7.52 13.19
C ALA A 204 -3.22 -7.51 14.66
N GLN A 205 -3.44 -8.69 15.26
CA GLN A 205 -3.78 -8.80 16.67
C GLN A 205 -2.68 -8.21 17.58
N GLN A 206 -1.41 -8.44 17.25
CA GLN A 206 -0.28 -7.87 17.99
C GLN A 206 -0.20 -6.34 17.86
N MET A 207 -0.56 -5.79 16.70
CA MET A 207 -0.52 -4.35 16.42
C MET A 207 -1.75 -3.58 16.91
N ARG A 208 -2.85 -4.25 17.25
CA ARG A 208 -4.15 -3.63 17.58
C ARG A 208 -4.05 -2.55 18.64
N PHE A 209 -3.34 -2.81 19.74
CA PHE A 209 -3.17 -1.83 20.82
C PHE A 209 -2.41 -0.59 20.35
N GLN A 210 -1.30 -0.77 19.61
CA GLN A 210 -0.51 0.33 19.08
C GLN A 210 -1.33 1.20 18.12
N VAL A 211 -2.13 0.58 17.25
CA VAL A 211 -3.03 1.29 16.32
C VAL A 211 -4.07 2.09 17.09
N GLN A 212 -4.72 1.48 18.08
CA GLN A 212 -5.72 2.17 18.91
C GLN A 212 -5.12 3.37 19.65
N THR A 213 -3.95 3.21 20.28
CA THR A 213 -3.25 4.32 20.94
C THR A 213 -2.91 5.43 19.96
N HIS A 214 -2.45 5.11 18.74
CA HIS A 214 -2.12 6.13 17.75
C HIS A 214 -3.36 6.91 17.30
N LEU A 215 -4.49 6.23 17.07
CA LEU A 215 -5.75 6.90 16.72
C LEU A 215 -6.23 7.85 17.83
N GLN A 216 -6.11 7.45 19.09
CA GLN A 216 -6.42 8.32 20.25
C GLN A 216 -5.50 9.56 20.28
N VAL A 217 -4.20 9.38 20.02
CA VAL A 217 -3.25 10.51 19.97
C VAL A 217 -3.60 11.50 18.84
N ILE A 218 -4.07 11.01 17.69
CA ILE A 218 -4.52 11.86 16.58
C ILE A 218 -5.75 12.67 17.01
N GLU A 219 -6.75 12.01 17.60
CA GLU A 219 -7.99 12.64 18.07
C GLU A 219 -7.72 13.69 19.16
N GLU A 220 -6.93 13.35 20.17
CA GLU A 220 -6.55 14.28 21.25
C GLU A 220 -5.82 15.50 20.70
N ARG A 221 -4.90 15.30 19.77
CA ARG A 221 -4.13 16.38 19.15
C ARG A 221 -5.03 17.29 18.29
N MET A 222 -5.98 16.71 17.57
CA MET A 222 -6.99 17.45 16.81
C MET A 222 -7.83 18.33 17.75
N ASN A 223 -8.34 17.75 18.83
CA ASN A 223 -9.14 18.43 19.84
C ASN A 223 -8.36 19.55 20.55
N GLN A 224 -7.09 19.31 20.90
CA GLN A 224 -6.20 20.35 21.45
C GLN A 224 -6.04 21.52 20.48
N SER A 225 -5.92 21.23 19.18
CA SER A 225 -5.74 22.26 18.15
C SER A 225 -7.01 23.08 17.95
N LEU A 226 -8.19 22.45 18.01
CA LEU A 226 -9.48 23.14 18.00
C LEU A 226 -9.63 24.03 19.24
N GLY A 227 -9.19 23.57 20.42
CA GLY A 227 -9.20 24.34 21.66
C GLY A 227 -8.32 25.61 21.62
N LEU A 228 -7.36 25.71 20.70
CA LEU A 228 -6.58 26.94 20.52
C LEU A 228 -7.44 28.10 20.00
N LEU A 229 -8.55 27.82 19.30
CA LEU A 229 -9.48 28.86 18.85
C LEU A 229 -10.18 29.56 20.03
N ASP A 230 -10.43 28.83 21.12
CA ASP A 230 -11.12 29.36 22.30
C ASP A 230 -10.32 30.45 23.02
N GLN A 231 -9.03 30.61 22.71
CA GLN A 231 -8.21 31.75 23.17
C GLN A 231 -8.69 33.09 22.61
N ASN A 232 -9.42 33.08 21.49
CA ASN A 232 -10.08 34.26 20.93
C ASN A 232 -11.59 33.97 20.74
N PRO A 233 -12.44 34.29 21.74
CA PRO A 233 -13.85 33.94 21.74
C PRO A 233 -14.65 34.51 20.56
N HIS A 234 -14.29 35.70 20.07
CA HIS A 234 -14.94 36.33 18.92
C HIS A 234 -14.67 35.53 17.64
N LEU A 235 -13.41 35.18 17.42
CA LEU A 235 -12.99 34.35 16.28
C LEU A 235 -13.59 32.94 16.35
N ALA A 236 -13.59 32.33 17.54
CA ALA A 236 -14.22 31.02 17.74
C ALA A 236 -15.72 31.04 17.42
N GLN A 237 -16.44 32.09 17.84
CA GLN A 237 -17.88 32.23 17.56
C GLN A 237 -18.16 32.37 16.06
N GLU A 238 -17.31 33.11 15.33
CA GLU A 238 -17.42 33.29 13.88
C GLU A 238 -17.12 32.00 13.09
N LEU A 239 -16.13 31.22 13.54
CA LEU A 239 -15.66 30.03 12.82
C LEU A 239 -16.42 28.75 13.17
N ARG A 240 -17.04 28.65 14.35
CA ARG A 240 -17.82 27.47 14.80
C ARG A 240 -18.77 26.87 13.75
N PRO A 241 -19.65 27.64 13.07
CA PRO A 241 -20.55 27.06 12.07
C PRO A 241 -19.78 26.47 10.87
N GLN A 242 -18.67 27.10 10.48
CA GLN A 242 -17.86 26.68 9.33
C GLN A 242 -16.94 25.49 9.63
N ILE A 243 -16.67 25.24 10.91
CA ILE A 243 -15.94 24.08 11.41
C ILE A 243 -16.89 22.88 11.51
N GLN A 244 -18.13 23.03 11.95
CA GLN A 244 -19.03 21.87 12.14
C GLN A 244 -19.55 21.24 10.83
N GLU A 245 -19.64 22.02 9.74
CA GLU A 245 -20.09 21.56 8.42
C GLU A 245 -19.20 20.46 7.79
N PRO A 246 -17.85 20.58 7.71
CA PRO A 246 -17.03 19.61 6.97
C PRO A 246 -16.62 18.33 7.73
N PHE A 247 -16.64 18.26 9.07
CA PHE A 247 -16.01 17.14 9.79
C PHE A 247 -16.91 15.91 10.06
N HIS A 248 -18.22 16.02 9.83
CA HIS A 248 -19.14 14.88 10.02
C HIS A 248 -19.11 13.86 8.87
N SER A 249 -18.63 14.25 7.69
CA SER A 249 -18.66 13.39 6.49
C SER A 249 -17.47 12.43 6.38
N GLU A 250 -16.42 12.61 7.17
CA GLU A 250 -15.15 11.87 7.04
C GLU A 250 -14.67 11.18 8.33
N HIS A 251 -15.46 11.24 9.41
CA HIS A 251 -15.16 10.53 10.65
C HIS A 251 -15.41 9.03 10.47
N LEU A 252 -14.37 8.28 10.11
CA LEU A 252 -14.36 6.82 10.23
C LEU A 252 -14.27 6.49 11.73
N ASP A 253 -15.35 5.93 12.26
CA ASP A 253 -15.47 5.60 13.67
C ASP A 253 -14.38 4.59 14.07
N PRO A 254 -13.62 4.83 15.17
CA PRO A 254 -12.66 3.87 15.71
C PRO A 254 -13.28 2.49 16.06
N ASN A 255 -14.61 2.42 16.15
CA ASN A 255 -15.37 1.18 16.36
C ASN A 255 -15.47 0.28 15.13
N GLU A 256 -15.05 0.72 13.94
CA GLU A 256 -15.00 -0.13 12.73
C GLU A 256 -13.82 -1.12 12.70
N LEU A 257 -13.02 -1.18 13.77
CA LEU A 257 -11.99 -2.21 13.96
C LEU A 257 -12.56 -3.61 14.30
N GLU A 258 -13.87 -3.77 14.35
CA GLU A 258 -14.53 -5.08 14.34
C GLU A 258 -14.83 -5.49 12.89
N ALA A 259 -14.06 -6.46 12.38
CA ALA A 259 -14.39 -7.13 11.13
C ALA A 259 -15.77 -7.81 11.22
N PRO A 260 -16.52 -7.93 10.12
CA PRO A 260 -17.77 -8.69 10.12
C PRO A 260 -17.44 -10.15 10.46
N ALA A 261 -18.05 -10.66 11.52
CA ALA A 261 -18.09 -12.09 11.77
C ALA A 261 -18.57 -12.80 10.48
N PRO A 262 -18.02 -13.96 10.10
CA PRO A 262 -18.55 -14.71 8.98
C PRO A 262 -20.01 -14.99 9.29
N ALA A 263 -20.91 -14.54 8.42
CA ALA A 263 -22.32 -14.89 8.48
C ALA A 263 -22.41 -16.41 8.43
N GLY A 264 -22.51 -17.03 9.62
CA GLY A 264 -22.80 -18.43 9.76
C GLY A 264 -24.14 -18.68 9.09
N SER A 265 -24.09 -19.47 8.02
CA SER A 265 -25.25 -20.07 7.38
C SER A 265 -26.10 -20.78 8.44
N SER A 266 -27.10 -20.07 8.97
CA SER A 266 -28.18 -20.66 9.74
C SER A 266 -29.18 -21.23 8.74
N GLU A 267 -28.92 -22.46 8.27
CA GLU A 267 -29.98 -23.35 7.83
C GLU A 267 -30.90 -23.62 9.02
N ASP A 268 -31.95 -22.81 9.21
CA ASP A 268 -33.04 -23.16 10.09
C ASP A 268 -34.20 -23.75 9.29
N LYS A 269 -34.34 -25.07 9.41
CA LYS A 269 -35.51 -25.82 8.98
C LYS A 269 -36.68 -25.52 9.91
N GLY A 270 -37.51 -24.54 9.56
CA GLY A 270 -38.93 -24.49 9.96
C GLY A 270 -39.77 -24.81 8.72
N GLY A 271 -40.59 -25.86 8.64
CA GLY A 271 -41.62 -26.23 9.59
C GLY A 271 -42.93 -26.28 8.79
N LEU A 272 -43.17 -27.40 8.10
CA LEU A 272 -44.43 -27.69 7.41
C LEU A 272 -45.54 -27.89 8.45
N GLN A 273 -46.66 -27.16 8.33
CA GLN A 273 -48.02 -27.61 8.69
C GLN A 273 -49.09 -26.62 8.17
N PRO A 274 -50.38 -27.02 8.06
CA PRO A 274 -51.12 -26.99 6.79
C PRO A 274 -52.24 -25.96 6.74
N LEU A 275 -52.59 -25.51 5.53
CA LEU A 275 -53.77 -24.68 5.27
C LEU A 275 -55.01 -25.55 5.06
N ASP A 276 -56.05 -25.16 5.76
CA ASP A 276 -57.39 -25.72 5.83
C ASP A 276 -58.09 -25.97 4.49
N SER A 277 -58.74 -27.13 4.46
CA SER A 277 -60.03 -27.47 3.86
C SER A 277 -60.81 -26.37 3.14
N LYS A 278 -61.10 -26.61 1.85
CA LYS A 278 -62.38 -26.25 1.25
C LYS A 278 -62.73 -27.20 0.10
N ASP A 279 -63.82 -27.94 0.33
CA ASP A 279 -64.63 -28.79 -0.56
C ASP A 279 -64.01 -30.06 -1.19
#